data_AF-A0AAD7R5Z7-F1
#
_entry.id   AF-A0AAD7R5Z7-F1
#
_cell.length_a   1.000
_cell.length_b   1.000
_cell.length_c   1.000
_cell.angle_alpha   90.00
_cell.angle_beta   90.00
_cell.angle_gamma   90.00
#
_symmetry.space_group_name_H-M   'P 1'
#
loop_
_entity.id
_entity.type
_entity.pdbx_description
1 polymer ?
#
loop_
_entity_poly.entity_id
_entity_poly.type
_entity_poly.pdbx_seq_one_letter_code
_entity_poly.pdbx_strand_id
1 'polypeptide(L)'
;MFSITITFSNRAHSGKVRITLDNDVGINECKDWNVTGPSDRNIHSLLLFDSLIILACVGSLVLCVRSVTSGILLQSQYAVFSQTHHGKKVSWSDRMEFVNGWYMLIIVSDSLTIAGSVLKMEIQTKNLTNYDVCSILLGTATMLVWVGVIRYLGFFQKYNILILTLRAAFPHVVRFCCCAAMIYLGYCFCGWIVLGPYHRKFQTLNTVSECLFSLINGDDMFRTFREMRQKNALVWLFSRVYLYSFASLFIYIVLSLFIAVITDTYETIKQQQQRQAGVPRSELQAFIAECRDTPSSGRYRDTPTLCFPCCCAQVDESAKRLGC
;
A
#
# COMPACT_ATOMS: atom_id res chain seq x y z
N MET A 1 -19.36 12.37 -32.87
CA MET A 1 -20.77 11.96 -33.00
C MET A 1 -21.35 11.75 -31.61
N PHE A 2 -22.54 12.27 -31.33
CA PHE A 2 -23.23 12.09 -30.06
C PHE A 2 -24.41 11.14 -30.28
N SER A 3 -24.49 10.07 -29.51
CA SER A 3 -25.63 9.16 -29.48
C SER A 3 -26.42 9.43 -28.20
N ILE A 4 -27.49 10.22 -28.32
CA ILE A 4 -28.30 10.64 -27.19
C ILE A 4 -29.47 9.66 -27.03
N THR A 5 -29.53 8.98 -25.89
CA THR A 5 -30.62 8.08 -25.52
C THR A 5 -31.41 8.68 -24.37
N ILE A 6 -32.67 9.04 -24.62
CA ILE A 6 -33.60 9.50 -23.57
C ILE A 6 -34.43 8.29 -23.13
N THR A 7 -34.24 7.85 -21.90
CA THR A 7 -34.92 6.69 -21.33
C THR A 7 -36.02 7.10 -20.36
N PHE A 8 -37.26 6.71 -20.66
CA PHE A 8 -38.43 6.90 -19.79
C PHE A 8 -38.69 5.60 -19.03
N SER A 9 -38.19 5.51 -17.79
CA SER A 9 -38.31 4.31 -16.96
C SER A 9 -39.56 4.37 -16.08
N ASN A 10 -40.53 3.50 -16.37
CA ASN A 10 -41.72 3.27 -15.54
C ASN A 10 -41.70 1.89 -14.85
N ARG A 11 -40.53 1.30 -14.61
CA ARG A 11 -40.40 -0.06 -14.05
C ARG A 11 -41.10 -0.25 -12.70
N ALA A 12 -41.22 0.81 -11.90
CA ALA A 12 -41.84 0.74 -10.58
C ALA A 12 -43.37 0.90 -10.58
N HIS A 13 -43.99 1.24 -11.74
CA HIS A 13 -45.42 1.49 -11.89
C HIS A 13 -46.04 2.37 -10.79
N SER A 14 -45.26 3.31 -10.23
CA SER A 14 -45.62 4.06 -9.02
C SER A 14 -46.32 5.40 -9.30
N GLY A 15 -46.77 5.61 -10.53
CA GLY A 15 -47.29 6.91 -11.00
C GLY A 15 -46.21 7.99 -11.16
N LYS A 16 -44.93 7.64 -11.00
CA LYS A 16 -43.77 8.52 -11.25
C LYS A 16 -42.86 7.89 -12.30
N VAL A 17 -42.75 8.53 -13.46
CA VAL A 17 -41.85 8.09 -14.54
C VAL A 17 -40.50 8.78 -14.36
N ARG A 18 -39.42 8.01 -14.21
CA ARG A 18 -38.06 8.55 -14.14
C ARG A 18 -37.54 8.76 -15.55
N ILE A 19 -37.08 9.97 -15.85
CA ILE A 19 -36.49 10.34 -17.14
C ILE A 19 -34.97 10.44 -16.95
N THR A 20 -34.21 9.72 -17.75
CA THR A 20 -32.74 9.74 -17.78
C THR A 20 -32.27 10.05 -19.20
N LEU A 21 -31.24 10.90 -19.32
CA LEU A 21 -30.61 11.25 -20.59
C LEU A 21 -29.18 10.73 -20.53
N ASP A 22 -28.88 9.74 -21.34
CA ASP A 22 -27.56 9.17 -21.51
C ASP A 22 -27.00 9.65 -22.86
N ASN A 23 -25.73 10.03 -22.90
CA ASN A 23 -25.07 10.55 -24.11
C ASN A 23 -23.76 9.80 -24.33
N ASP A 24 -23.74 8.91 -25.31
CA ASP A 24 -22.53 8.21 -25.71
C ASP A 24 -21.78 9.01 -26.77
N VAL A 25 -20.52 9.33 -26.49
CA VAL A 25 -19.68 10.17 -27.34
C VAL A 25 -18.74 9.29 -28.16
N GLY A 26 -18.88 9.33 -29.48
CA GLY A 26 -17.90 8.81 -30.43
C GLY A 26 -16.99 9.92 -30.94
N ILE A 27 -15.70 9.86 -30.63
CA ILE A 27 -14.70 10.81 -31.14
C ILE A 27 -14.15 10.25 -32.45
N ASN A 28 -14.34 10.96 -33.55
CA ASN A 28 -13.81 10.61 -34.86
C ASN A 28 -12.99 11.78 -35.40
N GLU A 29 -11.92 11.49 -36.14
CA GLU A 29 -11.16 12.53 -36.83
C GLU A 29 -11.93 13.08 -38.03
N CYS A 30 -11.90 14.39 -38.22
CA CYS A 30 -12.51 15.05 -39.37
C CYS A 30 -11.62 14.86 -40.60
N LYS A 31 -12.18 14.29 -41.69
CA LYS A 31 -11.45 13.91 -42.91
C LYS A 31 -10.75 15.08 -43.62
N ASP A 32 -11.34 16.27 -43.57
CA ASP A 32 -10.81 17.46 -44.23
C ASP A 32 -10.94 18.67 -43.29
N TRP A 33 -9.88 19.00 -42.55
CA TRP A 33 -9.80 20.24 -41.78
C TRP A 33 -8.47 20.95 -42.08
N ASN A 34 -8.55 22.06 -42.82
CA ASN A 34 -7.37 22.79 -43.26
C ASN A 34 -6.97 23.81 -42.18
N VAL A 35 -6.31 23.31 -41.13
CA VAL A 35 -5.68 24.17 -40.12
C VAL A 35 -4.18 23.97 -40.23
N THR A 36 -3.49 25.00 -40.70
CA THR A 36 -2.03 25.14 -40.60
C THR A 36 -1.64 25.27 -39.13
N GLY A 37 -1.60 24.14 -38.41
CA GLY A 37 -1.22 24.06 -37.00
C GLY A 37 -0.26 22.89 -36.76
N PRO A 38 0.63 22.97 -35.75
CA PRO A 38 1.70 21.98 -35.49
C PRO A 38 1.18 20.67 -34.86
N SER A 39 -0.01 20.19 -35.25
CA SER A 39 -0.73 19.11 -34.56
C SER A 39 0.00 17.76 -34.58
N ASP A 40 0.54 17.34 -35.73
CA ASP A 40 1.21 16.04 -35.85
C ASP A 40 2.51 15.95 -35.04
N ARG A 41 3.24 17.07 -34.90
CA ARG A 41 4.47 17.11 -34.08
C ARG A 41 4.18 16.87 -32.60
N ASN A 42 3.02 17.29 -32.10
CA ASN A 42 2.62 17.09 -30.71
C ASN A 42 2.18 15.64 -30.43
N ILE A 43 1.54 14.97 -31.40
CA ILE A 43 1.16 13.56 -31.25
C ILE A 43 2.41 12.67 -31.26
N HIS A 44 3.34 12.91 -32.18
CA HIS A 44 4.60 12.16 -32.22
C HIS A 44 5.44 12.37 -30.96
N SER A 45 5.50 13.58 -30.39
CA SER A 45 6.25 13.82 -29.15
C SER A 45 5.64 13.11 -27.94
N LEU A 46 4.31 13.00 -27.86
CA LEU A 46 3.61 12.25 -26.82
C LEU A 46 3.86 10.73 -26.92
N LEU A 47 3.80 10.17 -28.13
CA LEU A 47 4.09 8.74 -28.35
C LEU A 47 5.56 8.39 -28.05
N LEU A 48 6.49 9.28 -28.40
CA LEU A 48 7.90 9.14 -28.04
C LEU A 48 8.08 9.15 -26.52
N PHE A 49 7.39 10.04 -25.82
CA PHE A 49 7.43 10.11 -24.36
C PHE A 49 6.89 8.83 -23.69
N ASP A 50 5.74 8.32 -24.14
CA ASP A 50 5.18 7.07 -23.62
C ASP A 50 6.07 5.86 -23.91
N SER A 51 6.75 5.84 -25.07
CA SER A 51 7.74 4.81 -25.41
C SER A 51 8.97 4.86 -24.51
N LEU A 52 9.46 6.05 -24.17
CA LEU A 52 10.57 6.23 -23.22
C LEU A 52 10.20 5.79 -21.80
N ILE A 53 8.96 6.05 -21.36
CA ILE A 53 8.46 5.56 -20.07
C ILE A 53 8.45 4.03 -20.05
N ILE A 54 7.92 3.39 -21.09
CA ILE A 54 7.89 1.92 -21.18
C ILE A 54 9.32 1.36 -21.12
N LEU A 55 10.26 1.94 -21.86
CA LEU A 55 11.65 1.51 -21.85
C LEU A 55 12.30 1.63 -20.46
N ALA A 56 12.07 2.76 -19.77
CA ALA A 56 12.56 2.97 -18.41
C ALA A 56 11.95 1.97 -17.42
N CYS A 57 10.63 1.73 -17.48
CA CYS A 57 9.94 0.76 -16.63
C CYS A 57 10.37 -0.68 -16.92
N VAL A 58 10.59 -1.06 -18.17
CA VAL A 58 11.11 -2.40 -18.53
C VAL A 58 12.53 -2.58 -17.99
N GLY A 59 13.39 -1.57 -18.12
CA GLY A 59 14.73 -1.59 -17.53
C GLY A 59 14.70 -1.76 -16.01
N SER A 60 13.85 -0.97 -15.33
CA SER A 60 13.61 -1.07 -13.89
C SER A 60 13.11 -2.45 -13.48
N LEU A 61 12.12 -2.98 -14.20
CA LEU A 61 11.51 -4.29 -13.95
C LEU A 61 12.56 -5.42 -14.04
N VAL A 62 13.39 -5.43 -15.09
CA VAL A 62 14.45 -6.42 -15.27
C VAL A 62 15.46 -6.38 -14.12
N LEU A 63 15.91 -5.17 -13.72
CA LEU A 63 16.83 -4.99 -12.60
C LEU A 63 16.22 -5.46 -11.27
N CYS A 64 14.96 -5.11 -11.02
CA CYS A 64 14.25 -5.49 -9.80
C CYS A 64 13.98 -7.00 -9.73
N VAL A 65 13.55 -7.61 -10.84
CA VAL A 65 13.37 -9.07 -10.93
C VAL A 65 14.70 -9.79 -10.69
N ARG A 66 15.79 -9.34 -11.32
CA ARG A 66 17.13 -9.90 -11.07
C ARG A 66 17.56 -9.80 -9.60
N SER A 67 17.26 -8.67 -8.96
CA SER A 67 17.54 -8.46 -7.53
C SER A 67 16.76 -9.44 -6.66
N VAL A 68 15.46 -9.60 -6.94
CA VAL A 68 14.58 -10.55 -6.22
C VAL A 68 15.01 -12.00 -6.43
N THR A 69 15.33 -12.41 -7.66
CA THR A 69 15.79 -13.78 -7.94
C THR A 69 17.12 -14.08 -7.23
N SER A 70 18.03 -13.09 -7.19
CA SER A 70 19.28 -13.22 -6.45
C SER A 70 19.04 -13.35 -4.95
N GLY A 71 18.08 -12.60 -4.39
CA GLY A 71 17.66 -12.73 -2.99
C GLY A 71 17.06 -14.10 -2.67
N ILE A 72 16.22 -14.66 -3.54
CA ILE A 72 15.63 -16.00 -3.39
C ILE A 72 16.72 -17.08 -3.50
N LEU A 73 17.67 -16.93 -4.42
CA LEU A 73 18.80 -17.85 -4.53
C LEU A 73 19.65 -17.83 -3.25
N LEU A 74 19.96 -16.65 -2.72
CA LEU A 74 20.71 -16.48 -1.48
C LEU A 74 19.95 -17.11 -0.29
N GLN A 75 18.64 -16.91 -0.22
CA GLN A 75 17.78 -17.52 0.79
C GLN A 75 17.83 -19.06 0.74
N SER A 76 17.80 -19.64 -0.46
CA SER A 76 17.93 -21.10 -0.66
C SER A 76 19.29 -21.61 -0.19
N GLN A 77 20.37 -20.95 -0.60
CA GLN A 77 21.74 -21.30 -0.19
C GLN A 77 21.94 -21.19 1.32
N TYR A 78 21.44 -20.11 1.94
CA TYR A 78 21.49 -19.93 3.38
C TYR A 78 20.70 -21.01 4.14
N ALA A 79 19.54 -21.41 3.62
CA ALA A 79 18.75 -22.47 4.24
C ALA A 79 19.49 -23.83 4.24
N VAL A 80 20.18 -24.16 3.14
CA VAL A 80 21.00 -25.38 3.04
C VAL A 80 22.23 -25.28 3.96
N PHE A 81 22.91 -24.13 3.98
CA PHE A 81 24.06 -23.89 4.85
C PHE A 81 23.71 -24.01 6.34
N SER A 82 22.64 -23.35 6.77
CA SER A 82 22.17 -23.37 8.16
C SER A 82 21.79 -24.78 8.62
N GLN A 83 21.14 -25.56 7.75
CA GLN A 83 20.80 -26.95 8.05
C GLN A 83 22.04 -27.84 8.16
N THR A 84 23.07 -27.60 7.33
CA THR A 84 24.29 -28.42 7.30
C THR A 84 25.23 -28.12 8.46
N HIS A 85 25.43 -26.84 8.80
CA HIS A 85 26.39 -26.41 9.82
C HIS A 85 25.80 -26.24 11.22
N HIS A 86 24.54 -25.83 11.33
CA HIS A 86 23.89 -25.58 12.62
C HIS A 86 22.80 -26.59 12.94
N GLY A 87 22.45 -27.50 12.02
CA GLY A 87 21.43 -28.54 12.23
C GLY A 87 20.01 -27.99 12.44
N LYS A 88 19.79 -26.69 12.24
CA LYS A 88 18.51 -26.01 12.47
C LYS A 88 17.81 -25.70 11.15
N LYS A 89 16.49 -25.79 11.14
CA LYS A 89 15.67 -25.31 10.02
C LYS A 89 15.41 -23.82 10.20
N VAL A 90 15.72 -23.02 9.17
CA VAL A 90 15.51 -21.57 9.16
C VAL A 90 14.02 -21.24 9.28
N SER A 91 13.68 -20.31 10.17
CA SER A 91 12.32 -19.80 10.39
C SER A 91 11.77 -19.11 9.13
N TRP A 92 10.44 -19.15 8.95
CA TRP A 92 9.75 -18.37 7.90
C TRP A 92 9.97 -16.85 8.04
N SER A 93 10.17 -16.36 9.27
CA SER A 93 10.46 -14.94 9.52
C SER A 93 11.79 -14.53 8.90
N ASP A 94 12.86 -15.30 9.16
CA ASP A 94 14.21 -15.01 8.65
C ASP A 94 14.27 -15.18 7.12
N ARG A 95 13.52 -16.16 6.60
CA ARG A 95 13.32 -16.35 5.17
C ARG A 95 12.71 -15.13 4.48
N MET A 96 11.74 -14.46 5.11
CA MET A 96 11.10 -13.26 4.57
C MET A 96 12.00 -12.02 4.65
N GLU A 97 13.05 -12.04 5.47
CA GLU A 97 14.03 -10.93 5.58
C GLU A 97 14.90 -10.81 4.31
N PHE A 98 15.17 -11.93 3.62
CA PHE A 98 15.90 -11.94 2.34
C PHE A 98 15.10 -11.35 1.16
N VAL A 99 13.76 -11.39 1.22
CA VAL A 99 12.90 -10.85 0.17
C VAL A 99 12.52 -9.41 0.50
N ASN A 100 13.13 -8.45 -0.19
CA ASN A 100 12.85 -7.03 0.05
C ASN A 100 11.51 -6.61 -0.58
N GLY A 101 10.51 -6.37 0.28
CA GLY A 101 9.16 -5.97 -0.13
C GLY A 101 9.09 -4.68 -0.97
N TRP A 102 10.09 -3.80 -0.88
CA TRP A 102 10.13 -2.61 -1.75
C TRP A 102 10.36 -2.96 -3.22
N TYR A 103 11.15 -3.99 -3.53
CA TYR A 103 11.31 -4.44 -4.91
C TYR A 103 10.03 -5.06 -5.45
N MET A 104 9.25 -5.77 -4.61
CA MET A 104 7.93 -6.28 -5.00
C MET A 104 6.97 -5.14 -5.34
N LEU A 105 6.96 -4.05 -4.54
CA LEU A 105 6.15 -2.86 -4.82
C LEU A 105 6.54 -2.20 -6.16
N ILE A 106 7.83 -2.08 -6.45
CA ILE A 106 8.33 -1.52 -7.73
C ILE A 106 7.91 -2.42 -8.90
N ILE A 107 8.05 -3.74 -8.78
CA ILE A 107 7.63 -4.70 -9.83
C ILE A 107 6.14 -4.56 -10.16
N VAL A 108 5.27 -4.45 -9.14
CA VAL A 108 3.82 -4.24 -9.34
C VAL A 108 3.55 -2.91 -10.01
N SER A 109 4.21 -1.84 -9.56
CA SER A 109 4.08 -0.50 -10.10
C SER A 109 4.53 -0.41 -11.57
N ASP A 110 5.67 -1.00 -11.92
CA ASP A 110 6.20 -1.03 -13.28
C ASP A 110 5.27 -1.84 -14.20
N SER A 111 4.71 -2.96 -13.72
CA SER A 111 3.75 -3.77 -14.46
C SER A 111 2.47 -2.98 -14.80
N LEU A 112 1.92 -2.25 -13.82
CA LEU A 112 0.74 -1.39 -14.02
C LEU A 112 1.05 -0.22 -14.97
N THR A 113 2.24 0.38 -14.87
CA THR A 113 2.67 1.48 -15.75
C THR A 113 2.81 1.00 -17.19
N ILE A 114 3.46 -0.15 -17.42
CA ILE A 114 3.61 -0.73 -18.76
C ILE A 114 2.24 -1.05 -19.35
N ALA A 115 1.35 -1.72 -18.61
CA ALA A 115 0.00 -2.04 -19.07
C ALA A 115 -0.81 -0.76 -19.38
N GLY A 116 -0.75 0.25 -18.51
CA GLY A 116 -1.42 1.54 -18.70
C GLY A 116 -0.88 2.31 -19.91
N SER A 117 0.43 2.36 -20.11
CA SER A 117 1.06 3.05 -21.25
C SER A 117 0.78 2.34 -22.59
N VAL A 118 0.75 1.01 -22.61
CA VAL A 118 0.35 0.25 -23.82
C VAL A 118 -1.11 0.54 -24.19
N LEU A 119 -2.02 0.52 -23.21
CA LEU A 119 -3.42 0.89 -23.43
C LEU A 119 -3.56 2.34 -23.90
N LYS A 120 -2.79 3.27 -23.32
CA LYS A 120 -2.77 4.68 -23.75
C LYS A 120 -2.35 4.82 -25.21
N MET A 121 -1.29 4.12 -25.65
CA MET A 121 -0.85 4.12 -27.04
C MET A 121 -1.89 3.48 -27.97
N GLU A 122 -2.55 2.40 -27.56
CA GLU A 122 -3.63 1.78 -28.32
C GLU A 122 -4.82 2.73 -28.49
N ILE A 123 -5.20 3.45 -27.43
CA ILE A 123 -6.28 4.43 -27.46
C ILE A 123 -5.94 5.59 -28.41
N GLN A 124 -4.71 6.10 -28.36
CA GLN A 124 -4.26 7.19 -29.25
C GLN A 124 -4.16 6.76 -30.72
N THR A 125 -3.78 5.52 -31.00
CA THR A 125 -3.63 5.01 -32.38
C THR A 125 -4.93 4.53 -32.99
N LYS A 126 -5.86 3.99 -32.19
CA LYS A 126 -7.17 3.51 -32.64
C LYS A 126 -8.31 4.50 -32.41
N ASN A 127 -8.02 5.68 -31.87
CA ASN A 127 -8.97 6.74 -31.51
C ASN A 127 -10.18 6.22 -30.70
N LEU A 128 -9.89 5.39 -29.68
CA LEU A 128 -10.91 4.85 -28.79
C LEU A 128 -11.29 5.88 -27.71
N THR A 129 -12.51 5.83 -27.19
CA THR A 129 -13.01 6.82 -26.20
C THR A 129 -12.98 6.33 -24.75
N ASN A 130 -12.62 5.06 -24.50
CA ASN A 130 -12.63 4.49 -23.16
C ASN A 130 -11.29 4.67 -22.44
N TYR A 131 -11.14 5.78 -21.72
CA TYR A 131 -9.95 6.12 -20.94
C TYR A 131 -9.98 5.62 -19.49
N ASP A 132 -11.10 5.06 -19.02
CA ASP A 132 -11.32 4.75 -17.60
C ASP A 132 -10.28 3.76 -17.08
N VAL A 133 -10.12 2.63 -17.77
CA VAL A 133 -9.17 1.58 -17.36
C VAL A 133 -7.73 2.08 -17.42
N CYS A 134 -7.38 2.82 -18.48
CA CYS A 134 -6.06 3.43 -18.64
C CYS A 134 -5.76 4.41 -17.49
N SER A 135 -6.73 5.24 -17.11
CA SER A 135 -6.57 6.24 -16.05
C SER A 135 -6.40 5.59 -14.68
N ILE A 136 -7.13 4.51 -14.39
CA ILE A 136 -7.01 3.76 -13.14
C ILE A 136 -5.65 3.08 -13.05
N LEU A 137 -5.18 2.43 -14.12
CA LEU A 137 -3.88 1.75 -14.15
C LEU A 137 -2.73 2.74 -13.93
N LEU A 138 -2.67 3.83 -14.71
CA LEU A 138 -1.61 4.83 -14.57
C LEU A 138 -1.71 5.59 -13.24
N GLY A 139 -2.92 5.91 -12.78
CA GLY A 139 -3.14 6.58 -11.49
C GLY A 139 -2.70 5.73 -10.29
N THR A 140 -3.05 4.44 -10.28
CA THR A 140 -2.61 3.52 -9.23
C THR A 140 -1.11 3.25 -9.29
N ALA A 141 -0.54 3.11 -10.49
CA ALA A 141 0.91 2.95 -10.64
C ALA A 141 1.68 4.16 -10.11
N THR A 142 1.30 5.38 -10.49
CA THR A 142 1.95 6.61 -10.00
C THR A 142 1.84 6.75 -8.49
N MET A 143 0.69 6.42 -7.89
CA MET A 143 0.53 6.38 -6.43
C MET A 143 1.53 5.41 -5.77
N LEU A 144 1.70 4.21 -6.33
CA LEU A 144 2.68 3.23 -5.84
C LEU A 144 4.13 3.72 -6.02
N VAL A 145 4.49 4.33 -7.15
CA VAL A 145 5.83 4.93 -7.34
C VAL A 145 6.13 5.95 -6.24
N TRP A 146 5.17 6.84 -5.95
CA TRP A 146 5.33 7.83 -4.88
C TRP A 146 5.46 7.21 -3.49
N VAL A 147 4.73 6.14 -3.19
CA VAL A 147 4.97 5.35 -1.97
C VAL A 147 6.37 4.73 -2.00
N GLY A 148 6.85 4.27 -3.15
CA GLY A 148 8.21 3.78 -3.35
C GLY A 148 9.30 4.79 -2.99
N VAL A 149 9.04 6.10 -3.14
CA VAL A 149 9.97 7.16 -2.73
C VAL A 149 10.30 7.11 -1.23
N ILE A 150 9.36 6.64 -0.41
CA ILE A 150 9.54 6.48 1.05
C ILE A 150 10.72 5.55 1.38
N ARG A 151 11.03 4.58 0.52
CA ARG A 151 12.23 3.73 0.64
C ARG A 151 13.51 4.55 0.75
N TYR A 152 13.66 5.58 -0.10
CA TYR A 152 14.86 6.41 -0.13
C TYR A 152 14.94 7.34 1.08
N LEU A 153 13.79 7.76 1.62
CA LEU A 153 13.74 8.48 2.90
C LEU A 153 14.19 7.61 4.07
N GLY A 154 13.99 6.30 4.00
CA GLY A 154 14.46 5.33 4.99
C GLY A 154 15.99 5.24 5.15
N PHE A 155 16.78 5.83 4.23
CA PHE A 155 18.23 5.93 4.40
C PHE A 155 18.62 6.84 5.58
N PHE A 156 17.75 7.80 5.94
CA PHE A 156 17.96 8.65 7.10
C PHE A 156 17.47 7.96 8.37
N GLN A 157 18.35 7.86 9.37
CA GLN A 157 18.07 7.22 10.67
C GLN A 157 16.79 7.73 11.36
N LYS A 158 16.45 9.02 11.21
CA LYS A 158 15.23 9.63 11.79
C LYS A 158 13.93 9.19 11.11
N TYR A 159 13.92 8.93 9.79
CA TYR A 159 12.71 8.48 9.08
C TYR A 159 12.58 6.96 9.08
N ASN A 160 13.70 6.24 9.17
CA ASN A 160 13.73 4.78 9.24
C ASN A 160 12.92 4.24 10.43
N ILE A 161 12.98 4.90 11.60
CA ILE A 161 12.23 4.48 12.79
C ILE A 161 10.72 4.47 12.56
N LEU A 162 10.19 5.44 11.81
CA LEU A 162 8.76 5.53 11.53
C LEU A 162 8.30 4.41 10.59
N ILE A 163 9.07 4.14 9.53
CA ILE A 163 8.79 3.06 8.59
C ILE A 163 8.86 1.70 9.29
N LEU A 164 9.87 1.50 10.14
CA LEU A 164 10.04 0.29 10.93
C LEU A 164 8.88 0.11 11.91
N THR A 165 8.43 1.20 12.54
CA THR A 165 7.26 1.21 13.42
C THR A 165 6.00 0.79 12.68
N LEU A 166 5.74 1.36 11.50
CA LEU A 166 4.56 1.01 10.71
C LEU A 166 4.57 -0.47 10.29
N ARG A 167 5.73 -0.98 9.86
CA ARG A 167 5.89 -2.39 9.47
C ARG A 167 5.67 -3.34 10.65
N ALA A 168 6.18 -3.00 11.82
CA ALA A 168 6.01 -3.82 13.02
C ALA A 168 4.59 -3.74 13.59
N ALA A 169 3.94 -2.58 13.53
CA ALA A 169 2.58 -2.38 14.01
C ALA A 169 1.54 -3.07 13.11
N PHE A 170 1.82 -3.18 11.81
CA PHE A 170 0.91 -3.74 10.80
C PHE A 170 0.22 -5.06 11.21
N PRO A 171 0.92 -6.14 11.60
CA PRO A 171 0.28 -7.40 11.99
C PRO A 171 -0.61 -7.27 13.24
N HIS A 172 -0.23 -6.43 14.22
CA HIS A 172 -1.03 -6.18 15.41
C HIS A 172 -2.31 -5.42 15.06
N VAL A 173 -2.17 -4.39 14.23
CA VAL A 173 -3.29 -3.58 13.71
C VAL A 173 -4.26 -4.42 12.89
N VAL A 174 -3.77 -5.31 12.00
CA VAL A 174 -4.64 -6.17 11.19
C VAL A 174 -5.50 -7.08 12.07
N ARG A 175 -4.93 -7.72 13.09
CA ARG A 175 -5.69 -8.56 14.03
C ARG A 175 -6.76 -7.78 14.77
N PHE A 176 -6.40 -6.59 15.26
CA PHE A 176 -7.36 -5.69 15.92
C PHE A 176 -8.48 -5.26 14.96
N CYS A 177 -8.13 -4.87 13.72
CA CYS A 177 -9.09 -4.54 12.68
C CYS A 177 -10.03 -5.69 12.34
N CYS A 178 -9.56 -6.95 12.32
CA CYS A 178 -10.44 -8.11 12.10
C CYS A 178 -11.53 -8.21 13.19
N CYS A 179 -11.16 -8.02 14.46
CA CYS A 179 -12.13 -8.01 15.56
C CYS A 179 -13.11 -6.82 15.45
N ALA A 180 -12.60 -5.63 15.15
CA ALA A 180 -13.43 -4.44 14.96
C ALA A 180 -14.38 -4.57 13.75
N ALA A 181 -13.92 -5.21 12.67
CA ALA A 181 -14.70 -5.46 11.46
C ALA A 181 -15.92 -6.36 11.73
N MET A 182 -15.80 -7.36 12.61
CA MET A 182 -16.93 -8.20 13.02
C MET A 182 -18.04 -7.37 13.68
N ILE A 183 -17.68 -6.47 14.59
CA ILE A 183 -18.62 -5.57 15.25
C ILE A 183 -19.21 -4.59 14.24
N TYR A 184 -18.37 -4.03 13.38
CA TYR A 184 -18.76 -3.10 12.33
C TYR A 184 -19.79 -3.70 11.37
N LEU A 185 -19.57 -4.93 10.91
CA LEU A 185 -20.53 -5.66 10.09
C LEU A 185 -21.87 -5.89 10.81
N GLY A 186 -21.83 -6.20 12.12
CA GLY A 186 -23.04 -6.29 12.94
C GLY A 186 -23.86 -5.00 12.92
N TYR A 187 -23.20 -3.85 13.07
CA TYR A 187 -23.84 -2.54 12.91
C TYR A 187 -24.34 -2.34 11.47
N CYS A 188 -23.55 -2.63 10.44
CA CYS A 188 -23.98 -2.52 9.04
C CYS A 188 -25.27 -3.28 8.75
N PHE A 189 -25.36 -4.56 9.16
CA PHE A 189 -26.57 -5.36 8.93
C PHE A 189 -27.76 -4.82 9.71
N CYS A 190 -27.56 -4.45 10.98
CA CYS A 190 -28.61 -3.89 11.81
C CYS A 190 -29.14 -2.56 11.24
N GLY A 191 -28.24 -1.64 10.90
CA GLY A 191 -28.58 -0.35 10.29
C GLY A 191 -29.27 -0.51 8.93
N TRP A 192 -28.78 -1.42 8.09
CA TRP A 192 -29.39 -1.69 6.79
C TRP A 192 -30.85 -2.16 6.92
N ILE A 193 -31.10 -3.16 7.77
CA ILE A 193 -32.44 -3.76 7.93
C ILE A 193 -33.41 -2.79 8.62
N VAL A 194 -32.98 -2.13 9.71
CA VAL A 194 -33.88 -1.31 10.52
C VAL A 194 -34.06 0.10 9.95
N LEU A 195 -32.98 0.75 9.51
CA LEU A 195 -33.00 2.15 9.08
C LEU A 195 -33.19 2.31 7.57
N GLY A 196 -32.97 1.26 6.76
CA GLY A 196 -33.05 1.32 5.30
C GLY A 196 -34.36 1.88 4.73
N PRO A 197 -35.55 1.49 5.24
CA PRO A 197 -36.82 2.05 4.77
C PRO A 197 -37.07 3.52 5.16
N TYR A 198 -36.31 4.02 6.14
CA TYR A 198 -36.54 5.33 6.76
C TYR A 198 -35.47 6.37 6.42
N HIS A 199 -34.27 5.94 6.02
CA HIS A 199 -33.12 6.80 5.76
C HIS A 199 -32.44 6.45 4.44
N ARG A 200 -32.17 7.46 3.60
CA ARG A 200 -31.61 7.25 2.24
C ARG A 200 -30.23 6.60 2.25
N LYS A 201 -29.35 7.01 3.17
CA LYS A 201 -28.01 6.43 3.30
C LYS A 201 -28.00 4.96 3.73
N PHE A 202 -29.08 4.46 4.34
CA PHE A 202 -29.13 3.09 4.85
C PHE A 202 -29.81 2.11 3.87
N GLN A 203 -30.04 2.49 2.61
CA GLN A 203 -30.82 1.68 1.65
C GLN A 203 -30.07 0.44 1.15
N THR A 204 -28.76 0.54 0.94
CA THR A 204 -27.91 -0.57 0.47
C THR A 204 -26.78 -0.80 1.45
N LEU A 205 -26.29 -2.04 1.55
CA LEU A 205 -25.18 -2.35 2.44
C LEU A 205 -23.91 -1.54 2.12
N ASN A 206 -23.66 -1.22 0.85
CA ASN A 206 -22.54 -0.37 0.45
C ASN A 206 -22.70 1.07 0.98
N THR A 207 -23.87 1.70 0.78
CA THR A 207 -24.12 3.06 1.28
C THR A 207 -24.15 3.12 2.81
N VAL A 208 -24.57 2.04 3.48
CA VAL A 208 -24.50 1.90 4.94
C VAL A 208 -23.04 1.89 5.39
N SER A 209 -22.18 1.12 4.71
CA SER A 209 -20.75 1.08 5.01
C SER A 209 -20.08 2.43 4.75
N GLU A 210 -20.38 3.10 3.63
CA GLU A 210 -19.89 4.46 3.37
C GLU A 210 -20.32 5.43 4.48
N CYS A 211 -21.59 5.37 4.89
CA CYS A 211 -22.12 6.23 5.95
C CYS A 211 -21.47 5.98 7.31
N LEU A 212 -21.32 4.72 7.72
CA LEU A 212 -20.71 4.36 9.00
C LEU A 212 -19.20 4.66 9.00
N PHE A 213 -18.50 4.41 7.89
CA PHE A 213 -17.10 4.76 7.75
C PHE A 213 -16.87 6.28 7.83
N SER A 214 -17.70 7.09 7.16
CA SER A 214 -17.69 8.55 7.33
C SER A 214 -17.95 8.96 8.78
N LEU A 215 -18.90 8.29 9.47
CA LEU A 215 -19.23 8.60 10.85
C LEU A 215 -18.09 8.28 11.83
N ILE A 216 -17.33 7.19 11.62
CA ILE A 216 -16.13 6.86 12.42
C ILE A 216 -15.10 8.00 12.34
N ASN A 217 -14.99 8.65 11.18
CA ASN A 217 -14.11 9.80 10.95
C ASN A 217 -14.73 11.14 11.39
N GLY A 218 -15.94 11.12 11.95
CA GLY A 218 -16.64 12.32 12.42
C GLY A 218 -17.35 13.13 11.33
N ASP A 219 -17.46 12.60 10.11
CA ASP A 219 -18.11 13.28 8.99
C ASP A 219 -19.63 13.08 8.98
N ASP A 220 -20.35 14.15 8.63
CA ASP A 220 -21.80 14.21 8.40
C ASP A 220 -22.72 13.67 9.53
N MET A 221 -22.25 13.75 10.78
CA MET A 221 -22.95 13.22 11.95
C MET A 221 -24.29 13.91 12.20
N PHE A 222 -24.35 15.24 12.17
CA PHE A 222 -25.61 15.96 12.42
C PHE A 222 -26.67 15.69 11.34
N ARG A 223 -26.24 15.56 10.07
CA ARG A 223 -27.17 15.35 8.96
C ARG A 223 -27.83 13.99 9.01
N THR A 224 -27.10 12.94 9.39
CA THR A 224 -27.70 11.60 9.60
C THR A 224 -28.77 11.62 10.68
N PHE A 225 -28.56 12.36 11.76
CA PHE A 225 -29.57 12.57 12.81
C PHE A 225 -30.79 13.37 12.35
N ARG A 226 -30.61 14.34 11.44
CA ARG A 226 -31.67 15.24 10.96
C ARG A 226 -32.51 14.61 9.85
N GLU A 227 -31.91 13.81 8.97
CA GLU A 227 -32.59 13.17 7.84
C GLU A 227 -33.48 11.99 8.26
N MET A 228 -33.44 11.57 9.53
CA MET A 228 -34.31 10.53 10.06
C MET A 228 -35.80 10.94 10.00
N ARG A 229 -36.56 10.23 9.15
CA ARG A 229 -37.98 10.48 8.95
C ARG A 229 -38.79 10.10 10.21
N GLN A 230 -39.37 11.10 10.88
CA GLN A 230 -40.14 10.96 12.13
C GLN A 230 -41.54 10.33 11.96
N LYS A 231 -41.67 9.25 11.17
CA LYS A 231 -42.98 8.58 11.01
C LYS A 231 -43.30 7.65 12.19
N ASN A 232 -42.29 7.00 12.76
CA ASN A 232 -42.44 6.05 13.86
C ASN A 232 -41.52 6.44 15.02
N ALA A 233 -42.09 6.74 16.19
CA ALA A 233 -41.34 7.16 17.37
C ALA A 233 -40.34 6.08 17.84
N LEU A 234 -40.71 4.80 17.76
CA LEU A 234 -39.83 3.67 18.12
C LEU A 234 -38.59 3.61 17.23
N VAL A 235 -38.75 3.73 15.91
CA VAL A 235 -37.64 3.70 14.95
C VAL A 235 -36.76 4.95 15.12
N TRP A 236 -37.39 6.11 15.40
CA TRP A 236 -36.67 7.33 15.70
C TRP A 236 -35.80 7.19 16.96
N LEU A 237 -36.36 6.66 18.06
CA LEU A 237 -35.61 6.40 19.28
C LEU A 237 -34.49 5.37 19.06
N PHE A 238 -34.80 4.26 18.38
CA PHE A 238 -33.83 3.24 18.03
C PHE A 238 -32.66 3.83 17.24
N SER A 239 -32.94 4.69 16.25
CA SER A 239 -31.90 5.33 15.44
C SER A 239 -30.95 6.20 16.26
N ARG A 240 -31.48 6.90 17.28
CA ARG A 240 -30.67 7.73 18.19
C ARG A 240 -29.76 6.86 19.02
N VAL A 241 -30.31 5.83 19.66
CA VAL A 241 -29.54 4.87 20.44
C VAL A 241 -28.47 4.20 19.58
N TYR A 242 -28.83 3.72 18.39
CA TYR A 242 -27.93 3.07 17.45
C TYR A 242 -26.76 3.98 17.02
N LEU A 243 -27.04 5.22 16.61
CA LEU A 243 -25.99 6.15 16.15
C LEU A 243 -25.12 6.63 17.32
N TYR A 244 -25.69 6.90 18.49
CA TYR A 244 -24.90 7.28 19.67
C TYR A 244 -24.06 6.11 20.17
N SER A 245 -24.58 4.88 20.21
CA SER A 245 -23.82 3.69 20.61
C SER A 245 -22.70 3.40 19.63
N PHE A 246 -22.96 3.50 18.32
CA PHE A 246 -21.93 3.33 17.30
C PHE A 246 -20.84 4.39 17.40
N ALA A 247 -21.22 5.68 17.45
CA ALA A 247 -20.26 6.79 17.53
C ALA A 247 -19.41 6.69 18.80
N SER A 248 -20.01 6.45 19.97
CA SER A 248 -19.26 6.33 21.22
C SER A 248 -18.32 5.13 21.23
N LEU A 249 -18.77 3.97 20.75
CA LEU A 249 -17.95 2.76 20.68
C LEU A 249 -16.79 2.93 19.70
N PHE A 250 -17.05 3.34 18.45
CA PHE A 250 -16.01 3.37 17.43
C PHE A 250 -15.06 4.58 17.56
N ILE A 251 -15.58 5.77 17.91
CA ILE A 251 -14.75 6.97 18.01
C ILE A 251 -13.96 6.99 19.31
N TYR A 252 -14.56 6.65 20.45
CA TYR A 252 -13.85 6.77 21.75
C TYR A 252 -13.14 5.50 22.18
N ILE A 253 -13.62 4.31 21.80
CA ILE A 253 -13.00 3.06 22.24
C ILE A 253 -12.11 2.50 21.13
N VAL A 254 -12.67 2.20 19.96
CA VAL A 254 -11.93 1.52 18.87
C VAL A 254 -10.80 2.40 18.33
N LEU A 255 -11.08 3.67 18.01
CA LEU A 255 -10.05 4.59 17.49
C LEU A 255 -8.96 4.89 18.53
N SER A 256 -9.33 5.07 19.80
CA SER A 256 -8.35 5.28 20.88
C SER A 256 -7.48 4.05 21.11
N LEU A 257 -8.04 2.84 21.05
CA LEU A 257 -7.27 1.60 21.11
C LEU A 257 -6.33 1.45 19.90
N PHE A 258 -6.80 1.80 18.70
CA PHE A 258 -5.98 1.77 17.49
C PHE A 258 -4.75 2.68 17.61
N ILE A 259 -4.95 3.92 18.09
CA ILE A 259 -3.85 4.85 18.37
C ILE A 259 -2.93 4.27 19.44
N ALA A 260 -3.47 3.72 20.54
CA ALA A 260 -2.67 3.15 21.61
C ALA A 260 -1.76 2.00 21.13
N VAL A 261 -2.25 1.11 20.26
CA VAL A 261 -1.44 0.02 19.68
C VAL A 261 -0.28 0.56 18.84
N ILE A 262 -0.52 1.61 18.04
CA ILE A 262 0.54 2.24 17.25
C ILE A 262 1.54 2.95 18.15
N THR A 263 1.08 3.68 19.17
CA THR A 263 1.94 4.38 20.13
C THR A 263 2.79 3.40 20.95
N ASP A 264 2.23 2.28 21.40
CA ASP A 264 2.98 1.23 22.11
C ASP A 264 4.06 0.60 21.20
N THR A 265 3.71 0.31 19.95
CA THR A 265 4.67 -0.21 18.97
C THR A 265 5.78 0.81 18.66
N TYR A 266 5.44 2.10 18.62
CA TYR A 266 6.42 3.17 18.44
C TYR A 266 7.41 3.27 19.60
N GLU A 267 6.91 3.30 20.84
CA GLU A 267 7.77 3.40 22.03
C GLU A 267 8.63 2.15 22.22
N THR A 268 8.10 0.94 21.96
CA THR A 268 8.89 -0.30 22.00
C THR A 268 10.05 -0.27 21.00
N ILE A 269 9.82 0.16 19.76
CA ILE A 269 10.87 0.25 18.73
C ILE A 269 11.89 1.34 19.05
N LYS A 270 11.43 2.48 19.57
CA LYS A 270 12.30 3.58 20.01
C LYS A 270 13.21 3.16 21.16
N GLN A 271 12.67 2.50 22.19
CA GLN A 271 13.46 1.97 23.30
C GLN A 271 14.43 0.88 22.83
N GLN A 272 13.98 0.00 21.94
CA GLN A 272 14.83 -1.02 21.34
C GLN A 272 16.02 -0.38 20.59
N GLN A 273 15.78 0.64 19.77
CA GLN A 273 16.84 1.32 19.03
C GLN A 273 17.83 2.07 19.94
N GLN A 274 17.35 2.63 21.06
CA GLN A 274 18.22 3.24 22.08
C GLN A 274 19.07 2.21 22.84
N ARG A 275 18.53 1.03 23.14
CA ARG A 275 19.23 -0.06 23.83
C ARG A 275 20.18 -0.85 22.92
N GLN A 276 19.96 -0.84 21.61
CA GLN A 276 20.59 -1.77 20.65
C GLN A 276 21.61 -1.11 19.72
N ALA A 277 22.34 -0.09 20.18
CA ALA A 277 23.50 0.42 19.45
C ALA A 277 24.64 -0.62 19.21
N GLY A 278 24.42 -1.91 19.51
CA GLY A 278 25.39 -2.98 19.24
C GLY A 278 24.92 -4.45 19.39
N VAL A 279 23.62 -4.77 19.47
CA VAL A 279 23.17 -6.19 19.67
C VAL A 279 22.21 -6.65 18.54
N PRO A 280 22.53 -7.74 17.81
CA PRO A 280 21.73 -8.23 16.68
C PRO A 280 20.37 -8.85 17.10
N ARG A 281 19.31 -8.68 16.28
CA ARG A 281 17.93 -9.07 16.62
C ARG A 281 17.52 -10.49 16.18
N SER A 282 18.16 -11.07 15.17
CA SER A 282 17.87 -12.41 14.64
C SER A 282 19.14 -13.25 14.58
N GLU A 283 19.02 -14.59 14.58
CA GLU A 283 20.17 -15.50 14.38
C GLU A 283 20.90 -15.16 13.06
N LEU A 284 20.16 -14.72 12.04
CA LEU A 284 20.71 -14.21 10.78
C LEU A 284 21.51 -12.92 10.99
N GLN A 285 20.98 -11.93 11.70
CA GLN A 285 21.72 -10.69 11.99
C GLN A 285 22.92 -10.94 12.90
N ALA A 286 22.84 -11.92 13.80
CA ALA A 286 23.98 -12.35 14.62
C ALA A 286 25.06 -13.00 13.75
N PHE A 287 24.67 -13.88 12.83
CA PHE A 287 25.57 -14.48 11.84
C PHE A 287 26.23 -13.42 10.93
N ILE A 288 25.47 -12.40 10.49
CA ILE A 288 26.02 -11.29 9.69
C ILE A 288 26.97 -10.43 10.53
N ALA A 289 26.60 -10.15 11.79
CA ALA A 289 27.44 -9.39 12.72
C ALA A 289 28.70 -10.17 13.14
N GLU A 290 28.67 -11.49 13.05
CA GLU A 290 29.81 -12.39 13.21
C GLU A 290 30.71 -12.35 11.97
N CYS A 291 31.08 -11.16 11.51
CA CYS A 291 32.14 -10.99 10.52
C CYS A 291 33.49 -10.82 11.20
N ARG A 292 34.31 -11.86 11.10
CA ARG A 292 35.78 -11.73 11.04
C ARG A 292 36.20 -11.68 9.57
N ASP A 293 36.65 -10.49 9.15
CA ASP A 293 37.36 -10.12 7.91
C ASP A 293 36.56 -9.78 6.64
N THR A 294 37.10 -8.81 5.88
CA THR A 294 36.52 -8.21 4.67
C THR A 294 36.77 -9.07 3.40
N PRO A 295 35.97 -8.90 2.32
CA PRO A 295 36.13 -9.64 1.06
C PRO A 295 37.47 -9.43 0.35
N SER A 296 38.22 -8.39 0.73
CA SER A 296 39.55 -8.04 0.22
C SER A 296 40.70 -8.63 1.05
N SER A 297 40.43 -9.39 2.12
CA SER A 297 41.44 -9.90 3.06
C SER A 297 42.34 -11.01 2.50
N GLY A 298 42.08 -11.50 1.28
CA GLY A 298 42.93 -12.47 0.59
C GLY A 298 42.99 -13.87 1.20
N ARG A 299 42.36 -14.12 2.35
CA ARG A 299 42.45 -15.39 3.11
C ARG A 299 41.63 -16.56 2.54
N TYR A 300 40.84 -16.36 1.49
CA TYR A 300 40.03 -17.42 0.89
C TYR A 300 40.82 -18.41 0.01
N ARG A 301 42.13 -18.21 -0.16
CA ARG A 301 42.97 -19.03 -1.06
C ARG A 301 43.82 -20.09 -0.40
N ASP A 302 43.94 -20.12 0.93
CA ASP A 302 44.79 -21.10 1.61
C ASP A 302 43.99 -22.12 2.43
N THR A 303 44.40 -23.38 2.27
CA THR A 303 43.93 -24.63 2.85
C THR A 303 43.67 -24.61 4.38
N PRO A 304 42.91 -25.59 4.92
CA PRO A 304 42.26 -25.47 6.22
C PRO A 304 43.25 -25.68 7.36
N THR A 305 43.47 -24.65 8.17
CA THR A 305 44.06 -24.83 9.50
C THR A 305 43.24 -24.10 10.56
N LEU A 306 42.93 -24.88 11.60
CA LEU A 306 42.04 -24.64 12.73
C LEU A 306 42.03 -23.20 13.25
N CYS A 307 40.82 -22.65 13.41
CA CYS A 307 40.58 -21.52 14.31
C CYS A 307 40.59 -22.01 15.77
N PHE A 308 41.57 -21.55 16.56
CA PHE A 308 41.49 -21.47 18.02
C PHE A 308 41.20 -20.01 18.45
N PRO A 309 40.57 -19.78 19.62
CA PRO A 309 39.89 -18.54 19.95
C PRO A 309 40.87 -17.54 20.56
N CYS A 310 41.16 -16.45 19.86
CA CYS A 310 41.82 -15.28 20.47
C CYS A 310 40.77 -14.24 20.86
N CYS A 311 40.56 -14.13 22.17
CA CYS A 311 40.19 -12.91 22.87
C CYS A 311 41.24 -11.83 22.57
N CYS A 312 40.83 -10.66 22.09
CA CYS A 312 41.65 -9.46 22.17
C CYS A 312 40.98 -8.49 23.14
N ALA A 313 41.63 -8.33 24.29
CA ALA A 313 41.43 -7.25 25.21
C ALA A 313 41.65 -5.91 24.49
N GLN A 314 40.83 -4.92 24.83
CA GLN A 314 41.07 -3.52 24.49
C GLN A 314 42.41 -3.08 25.06
N VAL A 315 43.29 -2.55 24.21
CA VAL A 315 44.39 -1.68 24.64
C VAL A 315 44.14 -0.33 24.00
N ASP A 316 43.86 0.65 24.85
CA ASP A 316 43.85 2.08 24.53
C ASP A 316 45.22 2.50 23.98
N GLU A 317 45.25 3.10 22.79
CA GLU A 317 46.46 3.76 22.27
C GLU A 317 46.12 5.16 21.74
N SER A 318 45.75 6.04 22.67
CA SER A 318 45.73 7.49 22.47
C SER A 318 46.98 8.12 23.07
N ALA A 319 48.18 7.80 22.56
CA ALA A 319 49.38 8.61 22.82
C ALA A 319 50.58 8.15 21.96
N LYS A 320 50.80 8.80 20.80
CA LYS A 320 52.12 9.37 20.48
C LYS A 320 52.05 10.31 19.28
N ARG A 321 52.43 11.56 19.58
CA ARG A 321 52.63 12.66 18.65
C ARG A 321 53.73 12.32 17.66
N LEU A 322 53.59 12.93 16.49
CA LEU A 322 54.60 13.13 15.47
C LEU A 322 55.96 13.57 16.06
N GLY A 323 57.02 13.00 15.50
CA GLY A 323 58.40 13.48 15.62
C GLY A 323 59.26 12.82 14.54
N CYS A 324 59.70 13.65 13.59
CA CYS A 324 60.56 13.40 12.42
C CYS A 324 59.92 12.70 11.21
#